data_AF-A0A151IWT4-F1
#
_entry.id   AF-A0A151IWT4-F1
#
_cell.length_a   1.000
_cell.length_b   1.000
_cell.length_c   1.000
_cell.angle_alpha   90.00
_cell.angle_beta   90.00
_cell.angle_gamma   90.00
#
_symmetry.space_group_name_H-M   'P 1'
#
loop_
_entity.id
_entity.type
_entity.pdbx_description
1 polymer ?
#
loop_
_entity_poly.entity_id
_entity_poly.type
_entity_poly.pdbx_seq_one_letter_code
_entity_poly.pdbx_strand_id
1 'polypeptide(L)'
;MPFIVIIESISLIFRPLTLAIRLTANISNYAGHLLLTLLGSSGININNFSTLIILIITQILLLTLKIAVSLIQAYVFSILSTLYRET
;
A
#
# COMPACT_ATOMS: atom_id res chain seq x y z
N MET A 1 -9.51 -26.13 25.71
CA MET A 1 -10.42 -26.25 24.55
C MET A 1 -11.26 -25.01 24.24
N PRO A 2 -11.68 -24.12 25.17
CA PRO A 2 -12.35 -22.88 24.76
C PRO A 2 -11.38 -21.83 24.19
N PHE A 3 -10.13 -21.80 24.69
CA PHE A 3 -9.10 -20.85 24.25
C PHE A 3 -8.68 -21.04 22.77
N ILE A 4 -8.56 -22.28 22.28
CA ILE A 4 -8.16 -22.56 20.89
C ILE A 4 -9.20 -22.00 19.89
N VAL A 5 -10.49 -22.10 20.23
CA VAL A 5 -11.60 -21.64 19.39
C VAL A 5 -11.69 -20.11 19.37
N ILE A 6 -11.38 -19.44 20.48
CA ILE A 6 -11.31 -17.97 20.53
C ILE A 6 -10.19 -17.46 19.62
N ILE A 7 -9.02 -18.10 19.66
CA ILE A 7 -7.88 -17.75 18.82
C ILE A 7 -8.17 -18.02 17.34
N GLU A 8 -8.84 -19.14 17.03
CA GLU A 8 -9.28 -19.49 15.66
C GLU A 8 -10.35 -18.53 15.13
N SER A 9 -11.23 -18.04 15.99
CA SER A 9 -12.23 -17.01 15.63
C SER A 9 -11.58 -15.68 15.28
N ILE A 10 -10.54 -15.29 16.02
CA ILE A 10 -9.78 -14.06 15.79
C ILE A 10 -8.94 -14.19 14.50
N SER A 11 -8.32 -15.34 14.26
CA SER A 11 -7.55 -15.57 13.03
C SER A 11 -8.43 -15.57 11.77
N LEU A 12 -9.66 -16.11 11.87
CA LEU A 12 -10.68 -16.04 10.82
C LEU A 12 -11.13 -14.61 10.48
N ILE A 13 -11.01 -13.66 11.42
CA ILE A 13 -11.31 -12.23 11.20
C ILE A 13 -10.12 -11.49 10.59
N PHE A 14 -8.89 -11.79 11.02
CA PHE A 14 -7.68 -11.18 10.44
C PHE A 14 -7.39 -11.63 9.01
N ARG A 15 -7.84 -12.82 8.61
CA ARG A 15 -7.66 -13.36 7.25
C ARG A 15 -8.37 -12.53 6.16
N PRO A 16 -9.69 -12.21 6.24
CA PRO A 16 -10.35 -11.32 5.28
C PRO A 16 -9.87 -9.88 5.42
N LEU A 17 -9.51 -9.43 6.63
CA LEU A 17 -9.02 -8.07 6.87
C LEU A 17 -7.67 -7.83 6.16
N THR A 18 -6.73 -8.76 6.31
CA THR A 18 -5.44 -8.70 5.60
C THR A 18 -5.56 -8.94 4.10
N LEU A 19 -6.56 -9.71 3.64
CA LEU A 19 -6.84 -9.86 2.21
C LEU A 19 -7.38 -8.55 1.60
N ALA A 20 -8.28 -7.86 2.31
CA ALA A 20 -8.87 -6.60 1.88
C ALA A 20 -7.86 -5.44 1.84
N ILE A 21 -7.02 -5.32 2.86
CA ILE A 21 -5.92 -4.34 2.90
C ILE A 21 -4.88 -4.66 1.83
N ARG A 22 -4.56 -5.94 1.61
CA ARG A 22 -3.62 -6.37 0.57
C ARG A 22 -4.15 -6.12 -0.84
N LEU A 23 -5.43 -6.39 -1.12
CA LEU A 23 -6.02 -6.08 -2.42
C LEU A 23 -6.08 -4.56 -2.65
N THR A 24 -6.54 -3.81 -1.65
CA THR A 24 -6.61 -2.35 -1.72
C THR A 24 -5.25 -1.74 -1.94
N ALA A 25 -4.23 -2.16 -1.19
CA ALA A 25 -2.87 -1.70 -1.36
C ALA A 25 -2.25 -2.17 -2.69
N ASN A 26 -2.49 -3.40 -3.14
CA ASN A 26 -1.92 -3.92 -4.39
C ASN A 26 -2.51 -3.22 -5.63
N ILE A 27 -3.83 -3.06 -5.68
CA ILE A 27 -4.52 -2.39 -6.79
C ILE A 27 -4.27 -0.89 -6.75
N SER A 28 -4.33 -0.24 -5.58
CA SER A 28 -4.04 1.20 -5.44
C SER A 28 -2.58 1.53 -5.74
N ASN A 29 -1.62 0.70 -5.30
CA ASN A 29 -0.21 0.92 -5.59
C ASN A 29 0.08 0.72 -7.08
N TYR A 30 -0.42 -0.34 -7.72
CA TYR A 30 -0.24 -0.55 -9.16
C TYR A 30 -0.91 0.57 -9.98
N ALA A 31 -2.15 0.95 -9.64
CA ALA A 31 -2.86 2.07 -10.26
C ALA A 31 -2.15 3.41 -10.06
N GLY A 32 -1.62 3.66 -8.86
CA GLY A 32 -0.83 4.86 -8.58
C GLY A 32 0.51 4.89 -9.32
N HIS A 33 1.11 3.73 -9.63
CA HIS A 33 2.34 3.65 -10.43
C HIS A 33 2.03 4.00 -11.89
N LEU A 34 0.96 3.42 -12.43
CA LEU A 34 0.43 3.69 -13.76
C LEU A 34 0.07 5.18 -13.91
N LEU A 35 -0.59 5.75 -12.90
CA LEU A 35 -0.91 7.18 -12.87
C LEU A 35 0.34 8.06 -12.88
N LEU A 36 1.38 7.68 -12.13
CA LEU A 36 2.67 8.39 -12.11
C LEU A 36 3.35 8.39 -13.49
N THR A 37 3.31 7.26 -14.20
CA THR A 37 3.88 7.12 -15.55
C THR A 37 3.09 7.92 -16.58
N LEU A 38 1.76 7.94 -16.48
CA LEU A 38 0.90 8.77 -17.33
C LEU A 38 1.15 10.27 -17.10
N LEU A 39 1.16 10.72 -15.84
CA LEU A 39 1.50 12.10 -15.47
C LEU A 39 2.89 12.49 -15.97
N GLY A 40 3.89 11.62 -15.82
CA GLY A 40 5.25 11.85 -16.33
C GLY A 40 5.30 12.01 -17.85
N SER A 41 4.58 11.17 -18.58
CA SER A 41 4.50 11.27 -20.05
C SER A 41 3.80 12.55 -20.51
N SER A 42 2.75 12.98 -19.79
CA SER A 42 2.03 14.22 -20.11
C SER A 42 2.86 15.48 -19.78
N GLY A 43 3.73 15.41 -18.77
CA GLY A 43 4.62 16.51 -18.37
C GLY A 43 5.66 16.89 -19.44
N ILE A 44 6.08 15.94 -20.27
CA ILE A 44 7.06 16.17 -21.35
C ILE A 44 6.49 17.10 -22.44
N ASN A 45 5.17 17.12 -22.62
CA ASN A 45 4.50 17.95 -23.64
C ASN A 45 4.17 19.36 -23.17
N ILE A 46 4.40 19.68 -21.89
CA ILE A 46 4.05 20.98 -21.31
C ILE A 46 5.27 21.89 -21.40
N ASN A 47 5.20 22.89 -22.29
CA ASN A 47 6.30 23.84 -22.53
C ASN A 47 6.50 24.86 -21.38
N ASN A 48 5.63 24.87 -20.37
CA ASN A 48 5.71 25.82 -19.26
C ASN A 48 6.58 25.26 -18.11
N PHE A 49 7.72 25.92 -17.85
CA PHE A 49 8.67 25.54 -16.80
C PHE A 49 8.06 25.51 -15.39
N SER A 50 7.17 26.46 -15.09
CA SER A 50 6.48 26.55 -13.79
C SER A 50 5.62 25.31 -13.51
N THR A 51 4.83 24.86 -14.48
CA THR A 51 3.96 23.69 -14.33
C THR A 51 4.74 22.39 -14.23
N LEU A 52 5.91 22.31 -14.89
CA LEU A 52 6.77 21.13 -14.86
C LEU A 52 7.37 20.90 -13.46
N ILE A 53 7.75 21.98 -12.75
CA ILE A 53 8.21 21.93 -11.35
C ILE A 53 7.11 21.44 -10.41
N ILE A 54 5.89 21.98 -10.52
CA ILE A 54 4.74 21.50 -9.74
C ILE A 54 4.52 20.01 -9.97
N LEU A 55 4.57 19.56 -11.23
CA LEU A 55 4.31 18.18 -11.61
C LEU A 55 5.36 17.23 -10.99
N ILE A 56 6.64 17.59 -11.03
CA ILE A 56 7.72 16.83 -10.37
C ILE A 56 7.51 16.75 -8.85
N ILE A 57 7.13 17.85 -8.20
CA ILE A 57 6.85 17.86 -6.75
C ILE A 57 5.71 16.89 -6.42
N THR A 58 4.63 16.91 -7.19
CA THR A 58 3.49 15.99 -6.98
C THR A 58 3.89 14.53 -7.20
N GLN A 59 4.78 14.24 -8.17
CA GLN A 59 5.28 12.89 -8.40
C GLN A 59 6.11 12.36 -7.22
N ILE A 60 6.99 13.19 -6.67
CA ILE A 60 7.80 12.84 -5.49
C ILE A 60 6.90 12.56 -4.29
N LEU A 61 5.87 13.39 -4.08
CA LEU A 61 4.90 13.21 -3.00
C LEU A 61 4.08 11.93 -3.15
N LEU A 62 3.65 11.59 -4.37
CA LEU A 62 2.95 10.34 -4.66
C LEU A 62 3.85 9.11 -4.42
N LEU A 63 5.15 9.22 -4.73
CA LEU A 63 6.11 8.15 -4.54
C LEU A 63 6.38 7.88 -3.05
N THR A 64 6.54 8.93 -2.23
CA THR A 64 6.73 8.77 -0.78
C THR A 64 5.50 8.13 -0.13
N LEU A 65 4.29 8.51 -0.55
CA LEU A 65 3.05 7.88 -0.08
C LEU A 65 3.02 6.37 -0.36
N LYS A 66 3.40 5.95 -1.57
CA LYS A 66 3.45 4.51 -1.96
C LYS A 66 4.41 3.70 -1.09
N ILE A 67 5.59 4.26 -0.81
CA ILE A 67 6.59 3.61 0.04
C ILE A 67 6.03 3.43 1.46
N ALA A 68 5.39 4.46 2.00
CA ALA A 68 4.74 4.41 3.32
C ALA A 68 3.67 3.30 3.41
N VAL A 69 2.79 3.20 2.40
CA VAL A 69 1.76 2.15 2.36
C VAL A 69 2.39 0.76 2.28
N SER A 70 3.47 0.58 1.51
CA SER A 70 4.16 -0.71 1.43
C SER A 70 4.81 -1.13 2.76
N LEU A 71 5.34 -0.17 3.53
CA LEU A 71 5.92 -0.39 4.85
C LEU A 71 4.86 -0.85 5.86
N ILE A 72 3.69 -0.20 5.87
CA ILE A 72 2.58 -0.57 6.74
C ILE A 72 2.10 -1.99 6.43
N GLN A 73 2.05 -2.38 5.14
CA GLN A 73 1.66 -3.73 4.76
C GLN A 73 2.68 -4.80 5.20
N ALA A 74 3.98 -4.51 5.07
CA ALA A 74 5.04 -5.40 5.56
C ALA A 74 5.02 -5.54 7.09
N TYR A 75 4.75 -4.45 7.81
CA TYR A 75 4.62 -4.43 9.27
C TYR A 75 3.45 -5.30 9.76
N VAL A 76 2.27 -5.14 9.15
CA VAL A 76 1.09 -5.96 9.49
C VAL A 76 1.34 -7.44 9.20
N PHE A 77 2.02 -7.76 8.09
CA PHE A 77 2.40 -9.15 7.78
C PHE A 77 3.38 -9.73 8.81
N SER A 78 4.37 -8.94 9.24
CA SER A 78 5.35 -9.35 10.25
C SER A 78 4.67 -9.66 11.59
N ILE A 79 3.78 -8.78 12.08
CA ILE A 79 3.04 -9.02 13.34
C ILE A 79 2.17 -10.26 13.27
N LEU A 80 1.45 -10.45 12.15
CA LEU A 80 0.62 -11.64 12.01
C LEU A 80 1.47 -12.92 12.01
N SER A 81 2.65 -12.87 11.41
CA SER A 81 3.58 -14.01 11.38
C SER A 81 4.23 -14.31 12.73
N THR A 82 4.52 -13.30 13.56
CA THR A 82 5.06 -13.52 14.90
C THR A 82 4.00 -14.06 15.83
N LEU A 83 2.80 -13.47 15.83
CA LEU A 83 1.71 -13.91 16.69
C LEU A 83 1.25 -15.36 16.40
N TYR A 84 1.32 -15.79 15.13
CA TYR A 84 1.06 -17.18 14.74
C TYR A 84 2.22 -18.14 15.06
N ARG A 85 3.45 -17.64 15.23
CA ARG A 85 4.61 -18.47 15.61
C ARG A 85 4.72 -18.69 17.11
N GLU A 86 4.17 -17.78 17.92
CA GLU A 86 4.20 -17.88 19.38
C GLU A 86 3.00 -18.65 19.97
N THR A 87 2.13 -19.19 19.10
CA THR A 87 1.04 -20.12 19.45
C THR A 87 1.25 -21.46 18.76
#